data_AF-A0A6P0CIJ6-F1
#
_entry.id   AF-A0A6P0CIJ6-F1
#
_cell.length_a   1.000
_cell.length_b   1.000
_cell.length_c   1.000
_cell.angle_alpha   90.00
_cell.angle_beta   90.00
_cell.angle_gamma   90.00
#
_symmetry.space_group_name_H-M   'P 1'
#
loop_
_entity.id
_entity.type
_entity.pdbx_description
1 polymer ?
#
loop_
_entity_poly.entity_id
_entity_poly.type
_entity_poly.pdbx_seq_one_letter_code
_entity_poly.pdbx_strand_id
1 'polypeptide(L)' 'MKPVSEIVSTLGLAQSRYGNFPFGIRLADRLMHLHVVGQTGTGKSTLLANLALQDAACGFGFCLIDPHG' A
#
# COMPACT_ATOMS: atom_id res chain seq x y z
N MET A 1 7.93 -9.93 -17.07
CA MET A 1 7.36 -8.92 -16.16
C MET A 1 5.93 -9.35 -15.87
N LYS A 2 5.46 -9.36 -14.61
CA LYS A 2 4.06 -9.70 -14.31
C LYS A 2 3.13 -8.63 -14.91
N PRO A 3 1.95 -8.98 -15.44
CA PRO A 3 0.98 -7.99 -15.90
C PRO A 3 0.55 -7.09 -14.72
N VAL A 4 0.27 -5.82 -14.99
CA VAL A 4 -0.09 -4.80 -13.97
C VAL A 4 -1.27 -5.26 -13.10
N SER A 5 -2.20 -6.02 -13.66
CA SER A 5 -3.36 -6.61 -12.97
C SER A 5 -3.00 -7.67 -11.92
N GLU A 6 -1.81 -8.26 -11.99
CA GLU A 6 -1.33 -9.29 -11.05
C GLU A 6 -0.40 -8.74 -9.97
N ILE A 7 0.00 -7.47 -10.08
CA ILE A 7 0.84 -6.82 -9.08
C ILE A 7 -0.04 -6.40 -7.92
N VAL A 8 0.31 -6.85 -6.70
CA VAL A 8 -0.43 -6.56 -5.48
C VAL A 8 0.48 -5.84 -4.50
N SER A 9 0.05 -4.68 -4.01
CA SER A 9 0.67 -4.03 -2.86
C SER A 9 0.06 -4.60 -1.58
N THR A 10 0.90 -5.19 -0.73
CA THR A 10 0.49 -5.71 0.57
C THR A 10 0.17 -4.53 1.49
N LEU A 11 -1.00 -4.58 2.13
CA LEU A 11 -1.47 -3.57 3.09
C LEU A 11 -1.30 -4.03 4.53
N GLY A 12 -1.38 -5.34 4.78
CA GLY A 12 -1.21 -5.90 6.11
C GLY A 12 -1.55 -7.38 6.19
N LEU A 13 -1.75 -7.85 7.41
CA LEU A 13 -2.19 -9.20 7.71
C LEU A 13 -3.66 -9.19 8.14
N ALA A 14 -4.47 -10.00 7.47
CA ALA A 14 -5.83 -10.28 7.88
C ALA A 14 -5.77 -11.38 8.94
N GLN A 15 -6.48 -11.18 10.06
CA GLN A 15 -6.60 -12.17 11.11
C GLN A 15 -7.78 -13.09 10.82
N SER A 16 -7.55 -14.40 10.92
CA SER A 16 -8.61 -15.40 10.81
C SER A 16 -8.43 -16.52 11.82
N ARG A 17 -9.47 -17.33 11.99
CA ARG A 17 -9.44 -18.54 12.84
C ARG A 17 -8.36 -19.55 12.44
N TYR A 18 -7.85 -19.51 11.21
CA TYR A 18 -6.82 -20.43 10.70
C TYR A 18 -5.43 -19.79 10.66
N GLY A 19 -5.28 -18.61 11.26
CA GLY A 19 -4.04 -17.84 11.26
C GLY A 19 -4.12 -16.57 10.43
N ASN A 20 -3.00 -15.85 10.48
CA ASN A 20 -2.84 -14.58 9.79
C ASN A 20 -2.39 -14.83 8.35
N PHE A 21 -2.95 -14.08 7.41
CA PHE A 21 -2.54 -14.13 6.01
C PHE A 21 -2.43 -12.73 5.42
N PRO A 22 -1.52 -12.50 4.45
CA PRO A 22 -1.36 -11.18 3.85
C PRO A 22 -2.59 -10.81 3.01
N PHE A 23 -2.98 -9.54 3.08
CA PHE A 23 -3.94 -8.95 2.15
C PHE A 23 -3.40 -7.65 1.58
N GLY A 24 -3.93 -7.27 0.43
CA GLY A 24 -3.43 -6.14 -0.33
C GLY A 24 -4.42 -5.64 -1.36
N ILE A 25 -3.97 -4.66 -2.13
CA ILE A 25 -4.71 -4.07 -3.25
C ILE A 25 -3.94 -4.29 -4.55
N ARG A 26 -4.63 -4.61 -5.65
CA ARG A 26 -3.98 -4.71 -6.96
C ARG A 26 -3.53 -3.32 -7.41
N LEU A 27 -2.41 -3.26 -8.12
CA LEU A 27 -1.90 -2.01 -8.67
C LEU A 27 -2.94 -1.36 -9.61
N ALA A 28 -3.62 -2.14 -10.44
CA ALA A 28 -4.69 -1.66 -11.30
C ALA A 28 -5.83 -0.97 -10.50
N ASP A 29 -6.24 -1.55 -9.37
CA ASP A 29 -7.26 -0.97 -8.50
C ASP A 29 -6.73 0.28 -7.78
N ARG A 30 -5.45 0.28 -7.39
CA ARG A 30 -4.79 1.41 -6.73
C ARG A 30 -4.68 2.65 -7.61
N LEU A 31 -4.59 2.47 -8.93
CA LEU A 31 -4.58 3.57 -9.90
C LEU A 31 -5.92 4.32 -9.97
N MET A 32 -7.01 3.73 -9.46
CA MET A 32 -8.31 4.37 -9.28
C MET A 32 -8.38 5.26 -8.02
N HIS A 33 -7.22 5.66 -7.51
CA HIS A 33 -6.99 6.44 -6.29
C HIS A 33 -7.28 5.72 -4.97
N LEU A 34 -6.56 6.15 -3.92
CA LEU A 34 -6.78 5.69 -2.55
C LEU A 34 -7.12 6.87 -1.65
N HIS A 35 -8.13 6.70 -0.80
CA HIS A 35 -8.44 7.64 0.27
C HIS A 35 -8.14 6.97 1.61
N VAL A 36 -7.16 7.50 2.35
CA VAL A 36 -6.70 6.95 3.63
C VAL A 36 -7.08 7.93 4.74
N VAL A 37 -8.00 7.52 5.63
CA VAL A 37 -8.54 8.36 6.72
C VAL A 37 -8.23 7.73 8.07
N GLY A 38 -7.91 8.56 9.07
CA GLY A 38 -7.62 8.13 10.43
C GLY A 38 -7.03 9.26 11.28
N GLN A 39 -7.16 9.18 12.60
CA GLN A 39 -6.63 10.18 13.53
C GLN A 39 -5.09 10.22 13.52
N THR A 40 -4.48 11.24 14.10
CA THR A 40 -3.01 11.30 14.26
C THR A 40 -2.52 10.09 15.07
N GLY A 41 -1.37 9.52 14.67
CA GLY A 41 -0.79 8.35 15.33
C GLY A 41 -1.37 6.99 14.88
N THR A 42 -2.38 6.94 14.00
CA THR A 42 -2.96 5.67 13.54
C THR A 42 -2.20 4.99 12.39
N GLY A 43 -0.99 5.46 12.05
CA GLY A 43 -0.12 4.81 11.06
C GLY A 43 -0.39 5.16 9.58
N LYS A 44 -1.12 6.24 9.28
CA LYS A 44 -1.36 6.69 7.89
C LYS A 44 -0.07 6.94 7.11
N SER A 45 0.86 7.71 7.67
CA SER A 45 2.16 7.99 7.05
C SER A 45 2.97 6.70 6.87
N THR A 46 2.91 5.79 7.84
CA THR A 46 3.52 4.46 7.76
C THR A 46 2.94 3.62 6.62
N LEU A 47 1.62 3.67 6.40
CA LEU A 47 0.97 2.99 5.28
C LEU A 47 1.47 3.53 3.93
N LEU A 48 1.47 4.86 3.76
CA LEU A 48 1.94 5.50 2.53
C LEU A 48 3.42 5.22 2.25
N ALA A 49 4.27 5.26 3.28
CA ALA A 49 5.68 4.93 3.15
C ALA A 49 5.89 3.47 2.71
N ASN A 50 5.13 2.53 3.26
CA ASN A 50 5.22 1.12 2.86
C ASN A 50 4.73 0.87 1.43
N LEU A 51 3.75 1.65 0.94
CA LEU A 51 3.33 1.58 -0.47
C LEU A 51 4.44 2.10 -1.39
N ALA A 52 5.06 3.23 -1.05
CA ALA A 52 6.17 3.80 -1.80
C ALA A 52 7.39 2.85 -1.83
N LEU A 53 7.72 2.20 -0.71
CA LEU A 53 8.80 1.20 -0.66
C LEU A 53 8.53 -0.01 -1.57
N GLN A 54 7.27 -0.49 -1.61
CA GLN A 54 6.88 -1.58 -2.50
C GLN A 54 6.96 -1.17 -3.98
N ASP A 55 6.58 0.07 -4.29
CA ASP A 55 6.70 0.64 -5.63
C ASP A 55 8.18 0.73 -6.05
N ALA A 56 9.03 1.27 -5.17
CA ALA A 56 10.48 1.32 -5.38
C ALA A 56 11.06 -0.06 -5.68
N ALA A 57 10.70 -1.06 -4.87
CA ALA A 57 11.16 -2.44 -5.04
C ALA A 57 10.71 -3.08 -6.36
N CYS A 58 9.57 -2.64 -6.90
CA CYS A 58 9.07 -3.06 -8.21
C CYS A 58 9.61 -2.22 -9.37
N GLY A 59 10.42 -1.19 -9.11
CA GLY A 59 10.92 -0.25 -10.12
C GLY A 59 9.88 0.78 -10.58
N PHE A 60 8.80 0.98 -9.81
CA PHE A 60 7.81 2.02 -10.07
C PHE A 60 8.21 3.31 -9.38
N GLY A 61 8.21 4.40 -10.16
CA GLY A 61 8.39 5.74 -9.61
C GLY A 61 7.18 6.19 -8.79
N PHE A 62 7.43 6.99 -7.76
CA PHE A 62 6.41 7.64 -6.95
C PHE A 62 6.85 9.06 -6.60
N CYS A 63 5.88 9.91 -6.25
CA CYS A 63 6.11 11.24 -5.71
C CYS A 63 5.39 11.33 -4.36
N LEU A 64 6.11 11.77 -3.33
CA LEU A 64 5.55 12.04 -2.01
C LEU A 64 5.49 13.55 -1.81
N ILE A 65 4.29 14.05 -1.51
CA ILE A 65 4.07 15.44 -1.10
C ILE A 65 3.69 15.41 0.37
N ASP A 66 4.61 15.82 1.24
CA ASP A 66 4.39 15.90 2.68
C ASP A 66 4.56 17.35 3.14
N PRO A 67 3.45 18.05 3.49
CA PRO A 67 3.52 19.43 3.95
C PRO A 67 3.98 19.58 5.40
N HIS A 68 4.09 18.47 6.15
CA HIS A 68 4.39 18.49 7.58
C HIS A 68 5.81 18.03 7.89
N GLY A 69 6.33 17.04 7.16
CA GLY A 69 7.65 16.47 7.42
C GLY A 69 7.70 15.61 8.68
#